data_AF-A0AAW2E119-F1
#
_entry.id   AF-A0AAW2E119-F1
#
_cell.length_a   1.000
_cell.length_b   1.000
_cell.length_c   1.000
_cell.angle_alpha   90.00
_cell.angle_beta   90.00
_cell.angle_gamma   90.00
#
_symmetry.space_group_name_H-M   'P 1'
#
loop_
_entity.id
_entity.type
_entity.pdbx_description
1 polymer ?
#
loop_
_entity_poly.entity_id
_entity_poly.type
_entity_poly.pdbx_seq_one_letter_code
_entity_poly.pdbx_strand_id
1 'polypeptide(L)'
;MASSLDAIRKAQRAEGPATILAIGTATPSNCVSQADYPDYYFRITKSEHMTELKEKFKRMCDKSMIKKRYMHLNEEILNENPKMCEYMAPSLDARQDIVVVEVPKLGKEAATKAIKEWGQPKSKITHLVFCTTSGVDMPGADYQLTKLLGLRPSVKRLMMYQQGCFAGGTVLRLAKDLAENNRGARVLVVCSEITAVTFRGPSDSHLDSLVGQALFGDGAAAVIIGADPDTKIERPLFQLVSAAQTILPDSDGAIDGHLREVGLTFHLLKDVPGIISKNIEKSLVEAFTPIGISDWNSLFWIAHPGGPAILDQVELKLGLKEEKLRSTRHVLSEYGNMSSACVLFILDEMRKSSAENGKATTGEGLDWGVLFGFGPGLTVETVVLHSVPVETSH
;
A
#
# COMPACT_ATOMS: atom_id res chain seq x y z
N MET A 1 9.54 6.41 47.64
CA MET A 1 10.35 5.37 46.99
C MET A 1 10.39 5.68 45.51
N ALA A 2 11.57 5.86 44.91
CA ALA A 2 11.67 5.98 43.46
C ALA A 2 11.17 4.67 42.84
N SER A 3 10.19 4.73 41.96
CA SER A 3 9.74 3.56 41.20
C SER A 3 10.93 3.00 40.42
N SER A 4 11.13 1.68 40.45
CA SER A 4 12.18 1.05 39.65
C SER A 4 11.92 1.30 38.16
N LEU A 5 13.00 1.35 37.37
CA LEU A 5 12.88 1.48 35.91
C LEU A 5 11.99 0.38 35.31
N ASP A 6 12.02 -0.83 35.87
CA ASP A 6 11.15 -1.94 35.49
C ASP A 6 9.66 -1.64 35.72
N ALA A 7 9.32 -1.07 36.89
CA ALA A 7 7.94 -0.67 37.19
C ALA A 7 7.45 0.43 36.23
N ILE A 8 8.30 1.41 35.94
CA ILE A 8 7.99 2.48 34.96
C ILE A 8 7.77 1.86 33.58
N ARG A 9 8.65 0.94 33.14
CA ARG A 9 8.54 0.31 31.81
C ARG A 9 7.28 -0.53 31.67
N LYS A 10 6.91 -1.29 32.70
CA LYS A 10 5.66 -2.07 32.72
C LYS A 10 4.42 -1.19 32.66
N ALA A 11 4.41 -0.07 33.40
CA ALA A 11 3.32 0.89 33.36
C ALA A 11 3.21 1.61 32.00
N GLN A 12 4.34 1.82 31.31
CA GLN A 12 4.38 2.55 30.04
C GLN A 12 3.89 1.73 28.84
N ARG A 13 4.04 0.40 28.84
CA ARG A 13 3.65 -0.47 27.70
C ARG A 13 2.19 -0.94 27.77
N ALA A 14 1.61 -1.24 26.61
CA ALA A 14 0.32 -1.92 26.50
C ALA A 14 0.44 -3.41 26.87
N GLU A 15 -0.68 -4.12 26.93
CA GLU A 15 -0.73 -5.54 27.31
C GLU A 15 -1.03 -6.47 26.14
N GLY A 16 -2.07 -6.17 25.36
CA GLY A 16 -2.52 -6.95 24.21
C GLY A 16 -1.80 -6.64 22.90
N PRO A 17 -2.12 -7.39 21.83
CA PRO A 17 -1.57 -7.16 20.51
C PRO A 17 -2.08 -5.85 19.90
N ALA A 18 -1.31 -5.27 18.99
CA ALA A 18 -1.77 -4.20 18.14
C ALA A 18 -2.92 -4.68 17.26
N THR A 19 -3.99 -3.89 17.19
CA THR A 19 -5.19 -4.19 16.41
C THR A 19 -5.51 -3.05 15.46
N ILE A 20 -5.95 -3.36 14.25
CA ILE A 20 -6.51 -2.39 13.30
C ILE A 20 -7.94 -2.10 13.76
N LEU A 21 -8.23 -0.84 14.05
CA LEU A 21 -9.51 -0.37 14.62
C LEU A 21 -10.41 0.31 13.59
N ALA A 22 -9.85 0.80 12.48
CA ALA A 22 -10.58 1.45 11.40
C ALA A 22 -9.72 1.52 10.14
N ILE A 23 -10.37 1.56 8.98
CA ILE A 23 -9.71 1.69 7.68
C ILE A 23 -10.48 2.69 6.80
N GLY A 24 -9.77 3.70 6.30
CA GLY A 24 -10.31 4.67 5.36
C GLY A 24 -9.49 4.70 4.08
N THR A 25 -10.16 4.78 2.93
CA THR A 25 -9.53 4.80 1.61
C THR A 25 -10.00 6.01 0.80
N ALA A 26 -9.12 6.57 -0.03
CA ALA A 26 -9.42 7.69 -0.93
C ALA A 26 -8.66 7.55 -2.24
N THR A 27 -9.25 8.06 -3.32
CA THR A 27 -8.66 8.12 -4.65
C THR A 27 -8.93 9.51 -5.23
N PRO A 28 -8.09 10.00 -6.16
CA PRO A 28 -8.44 11.19 -6.95
C PRO A 28 -9.76 11.00 -7.71
N SER A 29 -10.38 12.11 -8.12
CA SER A 29 -11.66 12.09 -8.83
C SER A 29 -11.55 11.63 -10.28
N ASN A 30 -10.42 11.92 -10.95
CA ASN A 30 -10.21 11.53 -12.34
C ASN A 30 -9.92 10.02 -12.42
N CYS A 31 -10.74 9.33 -13.21
CA CYS A 31 -10.73 7.87 -13.38
C CYS A 31 -10.52 7.56 -14.85
N VAL A 32 -9.51 6.74 -15.15
CA VAL A 32 -9.17 6.34 -16.50
C VAL A 32 -9.43 4.85 -16.70
N SER A 33 -10.19 4.53 -17.74
CA SER A 33 -10.42 3.16 -18.19
C SER A 33 -9.13 2.59 -18.76
N GLN A 34 -8.76 1.38 -18.33
CA GLN A 34 -7.54 0.72 -18.80
C GLN A 34 -7.65 0.33 -20.29
N ALA A 35 -8.86 0.05 -20.77
CA ALA A 35 -9.11 -0.26 -22.18
C ALA A 35 -8.82 0.95 -23.09
N ASP A 36 -9.10 2.16 -22.61
CA ASP A 36 -8.90 3.41 -23.36
C ASP A 36 -7.52 4.04 -23.10
N TYR A 37 -6.79 3.54 -22.10
CA TYR A 37 -5.51 4.11 -21.66
C TYR A 37 -4.44 4.12 -22.76
N PRO A 38 -4.26 3.10 -23.62
CA PRO A 38 -3.27 3.16 -24.69
C PRO A 38 -3.50 4.32 -25.67
N ASP A 39 -4.77 4.59 -26.03
CA ASP A 39 -5.11 5.70 -26.91
C ASP A 39 -4.92 7.05 -26.22
N TYR A 40 -5.40 7.18 -24.98
CA TYR A 40 -5.19 8.37 -24.16
C TYR A 40 -3.70 8.68 -23.98
N TYR A 41 -2.91 7.70 -23.52
CA TYR A 41 -1.51 7.86 -23.18
C TYR A 41 -0.66 8.23 -24.39
N PHE A 42 -0.84 7.55 -25.53
CA PHE A 42 -0.06 7.87 -26.75
C PHE A 42 -0.48 9.22 -27.37
N ARG A 43 -1.75 9.64 -27.21
CA ARG A 43 -2.20 10.97 -27.62
C ARG A 43 -1.61 12.07 -26.75
N ILE A 44 -1.76 11.99 -25.43
CA ILE A 44 -1.31 13.06 -24.51
C ILE A 44 0.21 13.19 -24.45
N THR A 45 0.94 12.10 -24.75
CA THR A 45 2.40 12.10 -24.87
C THR A 45 2.90 12.41 -26.30
N LYS A 46 2.01 12.82 -27.21
CA LYS A 46 2.33 13.15 -28.62
C LYS A 46 3.12 12.05 -29.34
N SER A 47 2.82 10.80 -29.00
CA SER A 47 3.55 9.61 -29.42
C SER A 47 2.77 8.72 -30.39
N GLU A 48 1.65 9.19 -30.97
CA GLU A 48 0.80 8.41 -31.88
C GLU A 48 1.53 7.86 -33.12
N HIS A 49 2.64 8.51 -33.52
CA HIS A 49 3.51 8.05 -34.59
C HIS A 49 4.26 6.73 -34.26
N MET A 50 4.37 6.36 -32.98
CA MET A 50 5.03 5.14 -32.49
C MET A 50 4.07 3.93 -32.48
N THR A 51 3.51 3.59 -33.65
CA THR A 51 2.43 2.61 -33.79
C THR A 51 2.77 1.22 -33.22
N GLU A 52 3.96 0.69 -33.49
CA GLU A 52 4.39 -0.61 -32.96
C GLU A 52 4.51 -0.62 -31.43
N LEU A 53 5.00 0.48 -30.84
CA LEU A 53 5.14 0.63 -29.40
C LEU A 53 3.77 0.77 -28.74
N LYS A 54 2.83 1.47 -29.38
CA LYS A 54 1.43 1.56 -28.96
C LYS A 54 0.78 0.18 -28.90
N GLU A 55 0.99 -0.66 -29.92
CA GLU A 55 0.48 -2.04 -29.92
C GLU A 55 1.10 -2.91 -28.81
N LYS A 56 2.40 -2.77 -28.54
CA LYS A 56 3.04 -3.43 -27.39
C LYS A 56 2.40 -2.98 -26.08
N PHE A 57 2.21 -1.68 -25.91
CA PHE A 57 1.61 -1.11 -24.71
C PHE A 57 0.15 -1.52 -24.52
N LYS A 58 -0.62 -1.58 -25.61
CA LYS A 58 -1.98 -2.07 -25.59
C LYS A 58 -2.05 -3.50 -25.04
N ARG A 59 -1.18 -4.39 -25.51
CA ARG A 59 -1.10 -5.76 -24.98
C ARG A 59 -0.70 -5.81 -23.50
N MET A 60 0.17 -4.91 -23.04
CA MET A 60 0.50 -4.79 -21.61
C MET A 60 -0.72 -4.38 -20.79
N CYS A 61 -1.49 -3.39 -21.27
CA CYS A 61 -2.73 -2.94 -20.63
C CYS A 61 -3.79 -4.05 -20.61
N ASP A 62 -4.03 -4.72 -21.73
CA ASP A 62 -5.00 -5.82 -21.85
C ASP A 62 -4.67 -6.99 -20.90
N LYS A 63 -3.37 -7.30 -20.72
CA LYS A 63 -2.88 -8.36 -19.82
C LYS A 63 -2.68 -7.92 -18.37
N SER A 64 -2.87 -6.64 -18.05
CA SER A 64 -2.61 -6.11 -16.71
C SER A 64 -3.61 -6.59 -15.65
N MET A 65 -4.77 -7.13 -16.06
CA MET A 65 -5.91 -7.45 -15.21
C MET A 65 -6.51 -6.22 -14.49
N ILE A 66 -6.14 -5.02 -14.93
CA ILE A 66 -6.67 -3.74 -14.44
C ILE A 66 -7.82 -3.32 -15.35
N LYS A 67 -8.95 -2.90 -14.77
CA LYS A 67 -10.08 -2.32 -15.50
C LYS A 67 -10.03 -0.79 -15.50
N LYS A 68 -9.66 -0.19 -14.37
CA LYS A 68 -9.58 1.27 -14.22
C LYS A 68 -8.51 1.66 -13.22
N ARG A 69 -8.04 2.89 -13.35
CA ARG A 69 -7.13 3.53 -12.39
C ARG A 69 -7.60 4.94 -12.12
N TYR A 70 -7.36 5.40 -10.90
CA TYR A 70 -7.53 6.80 -10.55
C TYR A 70 -6.20 7.51 -10.71
N MET A 71 -6.21 8.70 -11.28
CA MET A 71 -4.99 9.47 -11.55
C MET A 71 -5.27 10.94 -11.27
N HIS A 72 -4.49 11.56 -10.39
CA HIS A 72 -4.55 13.00 -10.17
C HIS A 72 -4.21 13.77 -11.45
N LEU A 73 -3.21 13.28 -12.21
CA LEU A 73 -2.91 13.80 -13.54
C LEU A 73 -4.08 13.58 -14.48
N ASN A 74 -4.55 14.66 -15.10
CA ASN A 74 -5.55 14.68 -16.15
C ASN A 74 -4.99 15.40 -17.39
N GLU A 75 -5.78 15.47 -18.47
CA GLU A 75 -5.35 16.08 -19.73
C GLU A 75 -4.99 17.57 -19.60
N GLU A 76 -5.69 18.32 -18.74
CA GLU A 76 -5.42 19.73 -18.47
C GLU A 76 -4.03 19.93 -17.81
N ILE A 77 -3.77 19.23 -16.70
CA ILE A 77 -2.48 19.30 -15.99
C ILE A 77 -1.32 18.90 -16.92
N LEU A 78 -1.50 17.86 -17.74
CA LEU A 78 -0.47 17.38 -18.64
C LEU A 78 -0.21 18.34 -19.81
N ASN A 79 -1.24 19.01 -20.32
CA ASN A 79 -1.09 20.05 -21.34
C ASN A 79 -0.37 21.30 -20.82
N GLU A 80 -0.59 21.66 -19.55
CA GLU A 80 0.13 22.74 -18.88
C GLU A 80 1.58 22.36 -18.53
N ASN A 81 1.87 21.07 -18.42
CA ASN A 81 3.18 20.54 -18.04
C ASN A 81 3.78 19.60 -19.11
N PRO A 82 4.03 20.08 -20.35
CA PRO A 82 4.41 19.22 -21.47
C PRO A 82 5.71 18.45 -21.26
N LYS A 83 6.65 18.97 -20.45
CA LYS A 83 7.89 18.26 -20.08
C LYS A 83 7.64 16.98 -19.29
N MET A 84 6.52 16.87 -18.58
CA MET A 84 6.13 15.63 -17.90
C MET A 84 5.65 14.55 -18.88
N CYS A 85 5.18 14.94 -20.07
CA CYS A 85 4.79 14.02 -21.14
C CYS A 85 5.96 13.55 -22.00
N GLU A 86 7.10 14.23 -21.94
CA GLU A 86 8.33 13.77 -22.60
C GLU A 86 8.97 12.62 -21.80
N TYR A 87 9.77 11.79 -22.48
CA TYR A 87 10.33 10.60 -21.83
C TYR A 87 11.34 10.94 -20.73
N MET A 88 12.27 11.86 -20.99
CA MET A 88 13.41 12.19 -20.12
C MET A 88 13.67 13.70 -20.01
N ALA A 89 12.66 14.54 -20.23
CA ALA A 89 12.83 15.97 -20.01
C ALA A 89 12.94 16.30 -18.51
N PRO A 90 13.78 17.28 -18.12
CA PRO A 90 13.82 17.79 -16.76
C PRO A 90 12.43 18.26 -16.33
N SER A 91 11.88 17.61 -15.32
CA SER A 91 10.49 17.77 -14.88
C SER A 91 10.31 17.59 -13.38
N LEU A 92 11.38 17.37 -12.61
CA LEU A 92 11.31 17.11 -11.17
C LEU A 92 10.60 18.23 -10.40
N ASP A 93 10.92 19.50 -10.68
CA ASP A 93 10.34 20.63 -9.96
C ASP A 93 8.81 20.68 -10.11
N ALA A 94 8.30 20.59 -11.34
CA ALA A 94 6.86 20.56 -11.61
C ALA A 94 6.17 19.36 -10.93
N ARG A 95 6.83 18.19 -10.92
CA ARG A 95 6.30 17.00 -10.25
C ARG A 95 6.25 17.20 -8.74
N GLN A 96 7.30 17.78 -8.16
CA GLN A 96 7.41 18.10 -6.73
C GLN A 96 6.32 19.09 -6.33
N ASP A 97 6.15 20.19 -7.07
CA ASP A 97 5.12 21.21 -6.81
C ASP A 97 3.72 20.59 -6.71
N ILE A 98 3.41 19.60 -7.56
CA ILE A 98 2.16 18.83 -7.50
C ILE A 98 2.13 17.96 -6.24
N VAL A 99 3.08 17.02 -6.07
CA VAL A 99 2.93 15.96 -5.08
C VAL A 99 3.12 16.42 -3.63
N VAL A 100 3.93 17.45 -3.36
CA VAL A 100 4.10 17.97 -1.98
C VAL A 100 2.80 18.56 -1.43
N VAL A 101 1.87 18.95 -2.31
CA VAL A 101 0.54 19.43 -1.97
C VAL A 101 -0.49 18.31 -1.99
N GLU A 102 -0.50 17.50 -3.05
CA GLU A 102 -1.61 16.57 -3.31
C GLU A 102 -1.51 15.27 -2.49
N VAL A 103 -0.29 14.79 -2.19
CA VAL A 103 -0.09 13.61 -1.35
C VAL A 103 -0.68 13.79 0.06
N PRO A 104 -0.37 14.86 0.81
CA PRO A 104 -0.99 15.05 2.13
C PRO A 104 -2.50 15.37 2.04
N LYS A 105 -2.99 15.96 0.94
CA LYS A 105 -4.44 16.15 0.74
C LYS A 105 -5.18 14.83 0.57
N LEU A 106 -4.70 13.95 -0.30
CA LEU A 106 -5.31 12.63 -0.50
C LEU A 106 -5.21 11.77 0.77
N GLY A 107 -4.05 11.83 1.45
CA GLY A 107 -3.86 11.21 2.77
C GLY A 107 -4.85 11.73 3.83
N LYS A 108 -5.17 13.03 3.82
CA LYS A 108 -6.19 13.64 4.70
C LYS A 108 -7.58 13.07 4.45
N GLU A 109 -7.97 12.86 3.19
CA GLU A 109 -9.27 12.29 2.86
C GLU A 109 -9.43 10.87 3.40
N ALA A 110 -8.43 10.01 3.16
CA ALA A 110 -8.40 8.65 3.69
C ALA A 110 -8.41 8.64 5.22
N ALA A 111 -7.56 9.45 5.86
CA ALA A 111 -7.48 9.57 7.31
C ALA A 111 -8.78 10.07 7.94
N THR A 112 -9.47 11.01 7.28
CA THR A 112 -10.76 11.52 7.75
C THR A 112 -11.82 10.40 7.78
N LYS A 113 -11.84 9.53 6.77
CA LYS A 113 -12.75 8.36 6.73
C LYS A 113 -12.39 7.36 7.83
N ALA A 114 -11.10 7.05 8.03
CA ALA A 114 -10.65 6.15 9.09
C ALA A 114 -10.98 6.68 10.49
N ILE A 115 -10.76 7.98 10.73
CA ILE A 115 -11.10 8.63 12.01
C ILE A 115 -12.62 8.63 12.24
N LYS A 116 -13.40 8.86 11.19
CA LYS A 116 -14.87 8.79 11.26
C LYS A 116 -15.36 7.39 11.64
N GLU A 117 -14.82 6.35 11.00
CA GLU A 117 -15.12 4.96 11.34
C GLU A 117 -14.70 4.61 12.77
N TRP A 118 -13.50 5.03 13.19
CA TRP A 118 -13.01 4.81 14.54
C TRP A 118 -13.89 5.48 15.61
N GLY A 119 -14.56 6.59 15.27
CA GLY A 119 -15.57 7.22 16.11
C GLY A 119 -15.04 7.95 17.35
N GLN A 120 -13.72 8.02 17.54
CA GLN A 120 -13.10 8.70 18.67
C GLN A 120 -12.57 10.09 18.30
N PRO A 121 -12.40 11.00 19.29
CA PRO A 121 -11.79 12.30 19.03
C PRO A 121 -10.37 12.15 18.48
N LYS A 122 -10.06 12.86 17.37
CA LYS A 122 -8.71 12.91 16.78
C LYS A 122 -7.60 13.35 17.78
N SER A 123 -7.96 14.02 18.87
CA SER A 123 -7.04 14.37 19.96
C SER A 123 -6.48 13.14 20.70
N LYS A 124 -7.15 11.98 20.62
CA LYS A 124 -6.65 10.71 21.16
C LYS A 124 -5.57 10.07 20.27
N ILE A 125 -5.37 10.53 19.03
CA ILE A 125 -4.24 10.08 18.20
C ILE A 125 -2.93 10.53 18.87
N THR A 126 -1.99 9.59 18.99
CA THR A 126 -0.72 9.77 19.71
C THR A 126 0.48 9.71 18.79
N HIS A 127 0.37 8.97 17.69
CA HIS A 127 1.41 8.76 16.71
C HIS A 127 0.85 8.91 15.30
N LEU A 128 1.70 9.33 14.37
CA LEU A 128 1.43 9.36 12.94
C LEU A 128 2.59 8.67 12.21
N VAL A 129 2.29 7.63 11.44
CA VAL A 129 3.21 7.04 10.47
C VAL A 129 2.71 7.43 9.08
N PHE A 130 3.46 8.22 8.35
CA PHE A 130 3.12 8.60 6.98
C PHE A 130 4.10 7.96 6.01
N CYS A 131 3.58 7.32 4.96
CA CYS A 131 4.37 6.69 3.92
C CYS A 131 3.99 7.20 2.54
N THR A 132 4.99 7.51 1.72
CA THR A 132 4.82 7.81 0.31
C THR A 132 6.12 7.58 -0.47
N THR A 133 5.96 7.16 -1.71
CA THR A 133 7.02 7.12 -2.74
C THR A 133 6.90 8.33 -3.69
N SER A 134 5.99 9.26 -3.35
CA SER A 134 5.56 10.35 -4.21
C SER A 134 6.11 11.69 -3.70
N GLY A 135 7.38 11.94 -4.02
CA GLY A 135 8.10 13.18 -3.69
C GLY A 135 8.63 13.23 -2.27
N VAL A 136 9.35 14.31 -1.95
CA VAL A 136 9.99 14.56 -0.64
C VAL A 136 9.96 16.06 -0.31
N ASP A 137 9.76 16.43 0.96
CA ASP A 137 9.83 17.84 1.39
C ASP A 137 10.20 17.97 2.89
N MET A 138 10.57 19.18 3.31
CA MET A 138 10.91 19.51 4.69
C MET A 138 10.32 20.88 5.10
N PRO A 139 9.28 20.92 5.97
CA PRO A 139 8.65 19.81 6.68
C PRO A 139 7.86 18.85 5.76
N GLY A 140 7.99 17.55 6.01
CA GLY A 140 7.40 16.50 5.18
C GLY A 140 5.88 16.36 5.26
N ALA A 141 5.35 15.41 4.48
CA ALA A 141 3.92 15.14 4.34
C ALA A 141 3.25 14.76 5.67
N ASP A 142 3.99 14.14 6.60
CA ASP A 142 3.55 13.86 7.96
C ASP A 142 3.25 15.13 8.77
N TYR A 143 4.08 16.17 8.63
CA TYR A 143 3.83 17.49 9.22
C TYR A 143 2.62 18.15 8.57
N GLN A 144 2.55 18.14 7.24
CA GLN A 144 1.43 18.73 6.50
C GLN A 144 0.10 18.07 6.87
N LEU A 145 0.06 16.73 6.95
CA LEU A 145 -1.13 16.00 7.37
C LEU A 145 -1.52 16.32 8.82
N THR A 146 -0.55 16.40 9.73
CA THR A 146 -0.77 16.81 11.13
C THR A 146 -1.49 18.15 11.21
N LYS A 147 -1.06 19.13 10.41
CA LYS A 147 -1.69 20.45 10.29
C LYS A 147 -3.09 20.36 9.67
N LEU A 148 -3.23 19.66 8.54
CA LEU A 148 -4.48 19.53 7.79
C LEU A 148 -5.60 18.86 8.59
N LEU A 149 -5.26 17.85 9.40
CA LEU A 149 -6.19 17.17 10.29
C LEU A 149 -6.39 17.92 11.61
N GLY A 150 -5.54 18.89 11.96
CA GLY A 150 -5.54 19.54 13.27
C GLY A 150 -5.33 18.53 14.41
N LEU A 151 -4.31 17.68 14.26
CA LEU A 151 -3.88 16.77 15.33
C LEU A 151 -3.13 17.56 16.42
N ARG A 152 -2.90 16.92 17.57
CA ARG A 152 -2.10 17.55 18.64
C ARG A 152 -0.67 17.84 18.13
N PRO A 153 -0.09 19.01 18.46
CA PRO A 153 1.29 19.34 18.10
C PRO A 153 2.33 18.34 18.65
N SER A 154 2.00 17.63 19.73
CA SER A 154 2.84 16.62 20.37
C SER A 154 2.66 15.20 19.79
N VAL A 155 1.94 15.04 18.67
CA VAL A 155 1.87 13.76 17.97
C VAL A 155 3.27 13.33 17.55
N LYS A 156 3.63 12.07 17.85
CA LYS A 156 4.95 11.53 17.48
C LYS A 156 4.89 11.05 16.04
N ARG A 157 5.65 11.69 15.15
CA ARG A 157 5.58 11.44 13.72
C ARG A 157 6.76 10.60 13.24
N LEU A 158 6.50 9.72 12.29
CA LEU A 158 7.49 9.01 11.50
C LEU A 158 7.13 9.20 10.03
N MET A 159 8.03 9.83 9.28
CA MET A 159 7.90 10.06 7.84
C MET A 159 8.72 9.02 7.09
N MET A 160 8.07 8.25 6.23
CA MET A 160 8.64 7.17 5.44
C MET A 160 8.60 7.56 3.96
N TYR A 161 9.66 8.19 3.47
CA TYR A 161 9.80 8.57 2.06
C TYR A 161 10.54 7.52 1.24
N GLN A 162 10.21 7.40 -0.06
CA GLN A 162 10.97 6.61 -1.03
C GLN A 162 11.17 5.14 -0.64
N GLN A 163 10.15 4.52 -0.03
CA GLN A 163 10.22 3.14 0.42
C GLN A 163 9.88 2.16 -0.71
N GLY A 164 8.89 2.48 -1.54
CA GLY A 164 8.38 1.61 -2.59
C GLY A 164 7.28 0.66 -2.14
N CYS A 165 6.95 -0.29 -3.00
CA CYS A 165 5.71 -1.07 -2.93
C CYS A 165 5.57 -2.01 -1.72
N PHE A 166 6.66 -2.40 -1.06
CA PHE A 166 6.59 -3.24 0.15
C PHE A 166 6.13 -2.46 1.39
N ALA A 167 6.13 -1.13 1.33
CA ALA A 167 5.99 -0.29 2.52
C ALA A 167 4.62 -0.39 3.22
N GLY A 168 3.59 -0.91 2.54
CA GLY A 168 2.33 -1.26 3.18
C GLY A 168 2.51 -2.28 4.32
N GLY A 169 3.44 -3.24 4.19
CA GLY A 169 3.83 -4.13 5.29
C GLY A 169 4.69 -3.41 6.33
N THR A 170 5.65 -2.59 5.89
CA THR A 170 6.55 -1.82 6.78
C THR A 170 5.77 -0.91 7.74
N VAL A 171 4.76 -0.20 7.26
CA VAL A 171 3.98 0.70 8.12
C VAL A 171 3.18 -0.06 9.18
N LEU A 172 2.69 -1.26 8.86
CA LEU A 172 2.02 -2.14 9.83
C LEU A 172 3.02 -2.66 10.88
N ARG A 173 4.22 -3.05 10.46
CA ARG A 173 5.31 -3.46 11.35
C ARG A 173 5.70 -2.36 12.33
N LEU A 174 5.89 -1.14 11.85
CA LEU A 174 6.20 0.02 12.71
C LEU A 174 5.02 0.35 13.64
N ALA A 175 3.79 0.37 13.13
CA ALA A 175 2.62 0.69 13.93
C ALA A 175 2.34 -0.36 15.02
N LYS A 176 2.66 -1.64 14.76
CA LYS A 176 2.60 -2.71 15.75
C LYS A 176 3.46 -2.37 16.97
N ASP A 177 4.75 -2.12 16.76
CA ASP A 177 5.69 -1.81 17.85
C ASP A 177 5.29 -0.53 18.60
N LEU A 178 4.86 0.51 17.88
CA LEU A 178 4.43 1.77 18.49
C LEU A 178 3.19 1.58 19.37
N ALA A 179 2.21 0.80 18.92
CA ALA A 179 0.97 0.57 19.65
C ALA A 179 1.19 -0.32 20.87
N GLU A 180 1.93 -1.42 20.72
CA GLU A 180 2.18 -2.38 21.81
C GLU A 180 3.11 -1.82 22.89
N ASN A 181 4.11 -1.03 22.48
CA ASN A 181 5.09 -0.53 23.42
C ASN A 181 4.67 0.77 24.14
N ASN A 182 3.48 1.31 23.86
CA ASN A 182 2.97 2.54 24.48
C ASN A 182 1.49 2.37 24.89
N ARG A 183 1.22 2.25 26.18
CA ARG A 183 -0.13 2.09 26.74
C ARG A 183 -1.03 3.24 26.29
N GLY A 184 -2.21 2.89 25.78
CA GLY A 184 -3.20 3.85 25.28
C GLY A 184 -2.81 4.54 23.97
N ALA A 185 -1.74 4.10 23.30
CA ALA A 185 -1.39 4.64 21.99
C ALA A 185 -2.44 4.28 20.95
N ARG A 186 -2.75 5.28 20.14
CA ARG A 186 -3.52 5.18 18.90
C ARG A 186 -2.67 5.78 17.80
N VAL A 187 -2.28 4.95 16.85
CA VAL A 187 -1.37 5.24 15.75
C VAL A 187 -2.23 5.46 14.51
N LEU A 188 -2.19 6.67 13.94
CA LEU A 188 -2.71 6.89 12.60
C LEU A 188 -1.61 6.51 11.61
N VAL A 189 -1.88 5.56 10.74
CA VAL A 189 -1.00 5.21 9.63
C VAL A 189 -1.64 5.72 8.34
N VAL A 190 -0.85 6.31 7.46
CA VAL A 190 -1.30 6.76 6.14
C VAL A 190 -0.27 6.38 5.08
N CYS A 191 -0.71 5.64 4.06
CA CYS A 191 0.01 5.46 2.81
C CYS A 191 -0.69 6.29 1.74
N SER A 192 0.01 7.17 1.03
CA SER A 192 -0.60 8.03 0.00
C SER A 192 0.32 8.16 -1.21
N GLU A 193 -0.18 7.77 -2.38
CA GLU A 193 0.64 7.61 -3.58
C GLU A 193 -0.01 8.32 -4.78
N ILE A 194 0.79 9.08 -5.52
CA ILE A 194 0.37 9.86 -6.68
C ILE A 194 1.42 9.69 -7.80
N THR A 195 0.99 9.19 -8.94
CA THR A 195 1.84 8.85 -10.10
C THR A 195 2.44 10.06 -10.82
N ALA A 196 2.14 11.29 -10.38
CA ALA A 196 2.76 12.49 -10.94
C ALA A 196 4.29 12.46 -10.92
N VAL A 197 4.91 11.78 -9.95
CA VAL A 197 6.39 11.61 -9.93
C VAL A 197 6.93 10.60 -10.94
N THR A 198 6.11 9.66 -11.43
CA THR A 198 6.54 8.53 -12.28
C THR A 198 6.01 8.59 -13.71
N PHE A 199 4.92 9.33 -13.97
CA PHE A 199 4.35 9.48 -15.31
C PHE A 199 5.35 10.08 -16.30
N ARG A 200 5.52 9.49 -17.48
CA ARG A 200 6.42 10.00 -18.53
C ARG A 200 6.00 9.49 -19.89
N GLY A 201 6.52 10.06 -20.97
CA GLY A 201 6.30 9.57 -22.32
C GLY A 201 6.87 8.17 -22.57
N PRO A 202 6.44 7.46 -23.63
CA PRO A 202 6.96 6.13 -23.97
C PRO A 202 8.37 6.19 -24.59
N SER A 203 9.11 5.09 -24.47
CA SER A 203 10.35 4.85 -25.20
C SER A 203 10.44 3.37 -25.60
N ASP A 204 10.90 3.10 -26.82
CA ASP A 204 11.08 1.74 -27.35
C ASP A 204 12.27 0.98 -26.72
N SER A 205 13.21 1.71 -26.14
CA SER A 205 14.38 1.19 -25.44
C SER A 205 14.14 0.80 -23.98
N HIS A 206 12.99 1.18 -23.39
CA HIS A 206 12.70 1.00 -21.96
C HIS A 206 11.28 0.46 -21.73
N LEU A 207 11.07 -0.81 -22.08
CA LEU A 207 9.78 -1.48 -21.95
C LEU A 207 9.36 -1.72 -20.49
N ASP A 208 10.32 -1.78 -19.57
CA ASP A 208 10.09 -1.86 -18.12
C ASP A 208 9.41 -0.61 -17.57
N SER A 209 9.86 0.59 -17.96
CA SER A 209 9.18 1.85 -17.66
C SER A 209 7.75 1.83 -18.20
N LEU A 210 7.57 1.29 -19.41
CA LEU A 210 6.27 1.20 -20.06
C LEU A 210 5.30 0.26 -19.32
N VAL A 211 5.80 -0.85 -18.75
CA VAL A 211 5.02 -1.70 -17.83
C VAL A 211 4.56 -0.89 -16.61
N GLY A 212 5.43 -0.06 -16.02
CA GLY A 212 5.06 0.85 -14.94
C GLY A 212 3.90 1.79 -15.31
N GLN A 213 3.91 2.36 -16.52
CA GLN A 213 2.84 3.26 -17.01
C GLN A 213 1.49 2.55 -17.18
N ALA A 214 1.48 1.24 -17.39
CA ALA A 214 0.26 0.43 -17.43
C ALA A 214 -0.24 0.06 -16.03
N LEU A 215 0.64 -0.10 -15.04
CA LEU A 215 0.26 -0.67 -13.75
C LEU A 215 -0.08 0.36 -12.68
N PHE A 216 0.71 1.43 -12.55
CA PHE A 216 0.60 2.32 -11.39
C PHE A 216 -0.66 3.20 -11.44
N GLY A 217 -1.34 3.31 -10.30
CA GLY A 217 -2.49 4.19 -10.09
C GLY A 217 -2.35 4.97 -8.78
N ASP A 218 -3.22 5.95 -8.57
CA ASP A 218 -3.19 6.85 -7.42
C ASP A 218 -4.19 6.43 -6.35
N GLY A 219 -3.79 6.56 -5.09
CA GLY A 219 -4.65 6.25 -3.96
C GLY A 219 -4.00 6.49 -2.62
N ALA A 220 -4.83 6.69 -1.60
CA ALA A 220 -4.42 6.75 -0.21
C ALA A 220 -5.26 5.83 0.65
N ALA A 221 -4.61 5.17 1.60
CA ALA A 221 -5.25 4.40 2.65
C ALA A 221 -4.74 4.87 4.00
N ALA A 222 -5.64 4.89 4.98
CA ALA A 222 -5.34 5.23 6.34
C ALA A 222 -5.91 4.18 7.28
N VAL A 223 -5.15 3.81 8.31
CA VAL A 223 -5.60 2.88 9.34
C VAL A 223 -5.34 3.45 10.74
N ILE A 224 -6.27 3.20 11.65
CA ILE A 224 -6.06 3.46 13.08
C ILE A 224 -5.64 2.16 13.74
N ILE A 225 -4.48 2.15 14.39
CA ILE A 225 -3.94 0.97 15.09
C ILE A 225 -3.79 1.27 16.57
N GLY A 226 -4.21 0.33 17.42
CA GLY A 226 -4.04 0.42 18.87
C GLY A 226 -4.03 -0.96 19.52
N ALA A 227 -3.29 -1.09 20.62
CA ALA A 227 -3.42 -2.20 21.55
C ALA A 227 -4.51 -1.89 22.59
N ASP A 228 -4.98 -2.93 23.26
CA ASP A 228 -6.00 -2.87 24.32
C ASP A 228 -7.25 -2.09 23.88
N PRO A 229 -8.01 -2.56 22.86
CA PRO A 229 -9.20 -1.88 22.41
C PRO A 229 -10.26 -1.79 23.53
N ASP A 230 -10.85 -0.61 23.73
CA ASP A 230 -12.04 -0.50 24.58
C ASP A 230 -13.24 -0.98 23.77
N THR A 231 -13.59 -2.26 23.92
CA THR A 231 -14.64 -2.93 23.14
C THR A 231 -16.04 -2.34 23.31
N LYS A 232 -16.24 -1.40 24.23
CA LYS A 232 -17.50 -0.65 24.31
C LYS A 232 -17.64 0.40 23.21
N ILE A 233 -16.52 0.94 22.75
CA ILE A 233 -16.48 2.10 21.83
C ILE A 233 -15.56 1.91 20.62
N GLU A 234 -14.72 0.88 20.64
CA GLU A 234 -13.85 0.47 19.54
C GLU A 234 -14.25 -0.92 19.04
N ARG A 235 -13.97 -1.19 17.77
CA ARG A 235 -14.28 -2.45 17.09
C ARG A 235 -13.02 -2.92 16.36
N PRO A 236 -12.27 -3.90 16.90
CA PRO A 236 -11.08 -4.41 16.21
C PRO A 236 -11.48 -5.16 14.95
N LEU A 237 -10.72 -4.94 13.87
CA LEU A 237 -10.92 -5.56 12.55
C LEU A 237 -9.94 -6.72 12.31
N PHE A 238 -8.68 -6.51 12.67
CA PHE A 238 -7.60 -7.50 12.57
C PHE A 238 -6.58 -7.29 13.69
N GLN A 239 -5.88 -8.33 14.11
CA GLN A 239 -4.75 -8.25 15.04
C GLN A 239 -3.43 -8.48 14.30
N LEU A 240 -2.40 -7.70 14.65
CA LEU A 240 -1.05 -7.83 14.10
C LEU A 240 -0.23 -8.74 15.02
N VAL A 241 0.01 -9.98 14.61
CA VAL A 241 0.63 -10.99 15.49
C VAL A 241 2.15 -10.96 15.40
N SER A 242 2.69 -11.05 14.19
CA SER A 242 4.12 -10.92 13.92
C SER A 242 4.35 -10.15 12.62
N ALA A 243 5.53 -9.56 12.49
CA ALA A 243 5.94 -8.85 11.29
C ALA A 243 7.43 -9.07 11.04
N ALA A 244 7.77 -9.50 9.83
CA ALA A 244 9.13 -9.82 9.41
C ALA A 244 9.45 -9.13 8.08
N GLN A 245 10.75 -8.91 7.85
CA GLN A 245 11.28 -8.37 6.61
C GLN A 245 12.47 -9.21 6.17
N THR A 246 12.59 -9.47 4.87
CA THR A 246 13.75 -10.17 4.31
C THR A 246 14.10 -9.63 2.93
N ILE A 247 15.36 -9.80 2.54
CA ILE A 247 15.86 -9.51 1.18
C ILE A 247 16.04 -10.87 0.50
N LEU A 248 15.44 -11.03 -0.68
CA LEU A 248 15.51 -12.31 -1.39
C LEU A 248 16.91 -12.53 -1.97
N PRO A 249 17.40 -13.79 -1.96
CA PRO A 249 18.69 -14.10 -2.57
C PRO A 249 18.66 -13.84 -4.08
N ASP A 250 19.84 -13.53 -4.64
CA ASP A 250 20.06 -13.32 -6.08
C ASP A 250 19.18 -12.22 -6.72
N SER A 251 18.67 -11.29 -5.92
CA SER A 251 17.67 -10.29 -6.32
C SER A 251 18.22 -8.88 -6.56
N ASP A 252 19.54 -8.69 -6.47
CA ASP A 252 20.21 -7.40 -6.71
C ASP A 252 19.77 -6.77 -8.04
N GLY A 253 19.38 -5.49 -8.01
CA GLY A 253 18.86 -4.74 -9.16
C GLY A 253 17.51 -5.22 -9.72
N ALA A 254 16.83 -6.20 -9.11
CA ALA A 254 15.58 -6.73 -9.66
C ALA A 254 14.50 -5.64 -9.82
N ILE A 255 14.46 -4.70 -8.88
CA ILE A 255 13.60 -3.52 -8.89
C ILE A 255 14.41 -2.34 -8.38
N ASP A 256 14.69 -1.38 -9.26
CA ASP A 256 15.38 -0.15 -8.92
C ASP A 256 14.49 1.07 -9.16
N GLY A 257 14.64 2.07 -8.30
CA GLY A 257 13.99 3.38 -8.43
C GLY A 257 15.00 4.49 -8.23
N HIS A 258 15.02 5.48 -9.12
CA HIS A 258 15.95 6.61 -9.03
C HIS A 258 15.22 7.94 -9.16
N LEU A 259 15.31 8.77 -8.12
CA LEU A 259 14.86 10.15 -8.21
C LEU A 259 15.93 10.99 -8.90
N ARG A 260 15.59 11.56 -10.05
CA ARG A 260 16.47 12.36 -10.91
C ARG A 260 15.77 13.65 -11.33
N GLU A 261 16.49 14.52 -12.03
CA GLU A 261 15.93 15.77 -12.61
C GLU A 261 14.72 15.51 -13.53
N VAL A 262 14.60 14.28 -14.07
CA VAL A 262 13.50 13.83 -14.92
C VAL A 262 12.32 13.22 -14.14
N GLY A 263 12.28 13.38 -12.82
CA GLY A 263 11.36 12.69 -11.92
C GLY A 263 11.88 11.33 -11.44
N LEU A 264 10.97 10.50 -10.93
CA LEU A 264 11.29 9.14 -10.49
C LEU A 264 11.31 8.19 -11.70
N THR A 265 12.45 7.57 -11.97
CA THR A 265 12.58 6.48 -12.94
C THR A 265 12.49 5.14 -12.22
N PHE A 266 11.93 4.13 -12.89
CA PHE A 266 11.72 2.80 -12.36
C PHE A 266 12.23 1.77 -13.35
N HIS A 267 12.95 0.76 -12.85
CA HIS A 267 13.61 -0.25 -13.65
C HIS A 267 13.30 -1.66 -13.13
N LEU A 268 12.98 -2.57 -14.05
CA LEU A 268 12.75 -3.99 -13.76
C LEU A 268 13.79 -4.83 -14.51
N LEU A 269 14.88 -5.21 -13.83
CA LEU A 269 16.02 -5.86 -14.49
C LEU A 269 16.01 -7.38 -14.40
N LYS A 270 15.11 -7.99 -13.61
CA LYS A 270 15.03 -9.45 -13.40
C LYS A 270 13.59 -9.95 -13.44
N ASP A 271 13.43 -11.28 -13.48
CA ASP A 271 12.14 -11.97 -13.33
C ASP A 271 11.64 -11.87 -11.88
N VAL A 272 11.07 -10.71 -11.54
CA VAL A 272 10.48 -10.42 -10.24
C VAL A 272 9.45 -11.47 -9.82
N PRO A 273 8.46 -11.86 -10.65
CA PRO A 273 7.53 -12.95 -10.33
C PRO A 273 8.23 -14.26 -9.95
N GLY A 274 9.23 -14.68 -10.74
CA GLY A 274 9.98 -15.91 -10.50
C GLY A 274 10.80 -15.88 -9.21
N ILE A 275 11.43 -14.76 -8.90
CA ILE A 275 12.21 -14.59 -7.66
C ILE A 275 11.27 -14.64 -6.44
N ILE A 276 10.13 -13.95 -6.48
CA ILE A 276 9.15 -13.96 -5.38
C ILE A 276 8.60 -15.37 -5.17
N SER A 277 8.07 -16.01 -6.23
CA SER A 277 7.46 -17.34 -6.12
C SER A 277 8.45 -18.38 -5.61
N LYS A 278 9.71 -18.35 -6.07
CA LYS A 278 10.76 -19.27 -5.59
C LYS A 278 11.00 -19.19 -4.09
N ASN A 279 10.84 -18.01 -3.48
CA ASN A 279 11.26 -17.77 -2.09
C ASN A 279 10.11 -17.54 -1.10
N ILE A 280 8.87 -17.33 -1.56
CA ILE A 280 7.75 -16.95 -0.68
C ILE A 280 7.45 -18.01 0.39
N GLU A 281 7.59 -19.30 0.06
CA GLU A 281 7.33 -20.41 0.98
C GLU A 281 8.26 -20.37 2.20
N LYS A 282 9.51 -19.93 2.04
CA LYS A 282 10.43 -19.75 3.18
C LYS A 282 9.88 -18.73 4.18
N SER A 283 9.36 -17.61 3.68
CA SER A 283 8.79 -16.56 4.53
C SER A 283 7.53 -17.05 5.26
N LEU A 284 6.71 -17.86 4.60
CA LEU A 284 5.55 -18.51 5.22
C LEU A 284 5.97 -19.49 6.33
N VAL A 285 6.92 -20.38 6.04
CA VAL A 285 7.41 -21.35 7.03
C VAL A 285 7.99 -20.62 8.25
N GLU A 286 8.80 -19.59 8.06
CA GLU A 286 9.36 -18.79 9.17
C GLU A 286 8.27 -18.13 10.01
N ALA A 287 7.22 -17.60 9.37
CA ALA A 287 6.14 -16.89 10.04
C ALA A 287 5.15 -17.82 10.77
N PHE A 288 4.84 -18.98 10.20
CA PHE A 288 3.74 -19.84 10.64
C PHE A 288 4.17 -21.11 11.40
N THR A 289 5.44 -21.54 11.30
CA THR A 289 5.97 -22.64 12.14
C THR A 289 5.77 -22.40 13.64
N PRO A 290 6.01 -21.18 14.19
CA PRO A 290 5.81 -20.92 15.62
C PRO A 290 4.36 -21.06 16.11
N ILE A 291 3.38 -20.98 15.20
CA ILE A 291 1.94 -21.12 15.49
C ILE A 291 1.33 -22.41 14.92
N GLY A 292 2.17 -23.32 14.42
CA GLY A 292 1.76 -24.67 14.02
C GLY A 292 0.91 -24.75 12.75
N ILE A 293 0.95 -23.75 11.87
CA ILE A 293 0.20 -23.75 10.60
C ILE A 293 1.14 -24.09 9.44
N SER A 294 0.73 -25.05 8.61
CA SER A 294 1.44 -25.44 7.40
C SER A 294 0.54 -25.55 6.17
N ASP A 295 -0.79 -25.43 6.33
CA ASP A 295 -1.73 -25.38 5.22
C ASP A 295 -1.98 -23.93 4.81
N TRP A 296 -1.38 -23.51 3.70
CA TRP A 296 -1.48 -22.14 3.19
C TRP A 296 -2.90 -21.78 2.70
N ASN A 297 -3.74 -22.78 2.39
CA ASN A 297 -5.14 -22.54 2.01
C ASN A 297 -6.05 -22.27 3.22
N SER A 298 -5.61 -22.63 4.43
CA SER A 298 -6.30 -22.32 5.70
C SER A 298 -6.15 -20.85 6.12
N LEU A 299 -5.24 -20.11 5.49
CA LEU A 299 -4.98 -18.70 5.79
C LEU A 299 -5.83 -17.79 4.90
N PHE A 300 -6.31 -16.63 5.38
CA PHE A 300 -6.73 -15.55 4.46
C PHE A 300 -5.51 -14.80 3.91
N TRP A 301 -5.59 -14.27 2.69
CA TRP A 301 -4.45 -13.76 1.94
C TRP A 301 -4.60 -12.31 1.50
N ILE A 302 -3.59 -11.50 1.81
CA ILE A 302 -3.39 -10.16 1.26
C ILE A 302 -2.01 -10.14 0.62
N ALA A 303 -1.93 -10.03 -0.71
CA ALA A 303 -0.64 -9.90 -1.40
C ALA A 303 -0.59 -8.55 -2.11
N HIS A 304 0.53 -7.83 -2.02
CA HIS A 304 0.72 -6.62 -2.82
C HIS A 304 0.57 -6.96 -4.31
N PRO A 305 -0.38 -6.34 -5.04
CA PRO A 305 -0.65 -6.65 -6.43
C PRO A 305 0.33 -5.90 -7.35
N GLY A 306 1.62 -6.24 -7.25
CA GLY A 306 2.68 -5.61 -8.03
C GLY A 306 2.49 -5.74 -9.54
N GLY A 307 1.84 -6.83 -9.95
CA GLY A 307 1.35 -7.14 -11.28
C GLY A 307 0.71 -8.54 -11.27
N PRO A 308 -0.15 -8.88 -12.25
CA PRO A 308 -0.87 -10.15 -12.26
C PRO A 308 0.07 -11.37 -12.27
N ALA A 309 1.21 -11.28 -12.96
CA ALA A 309 2.18 -12.36 -13.04
C ALA A 309 2.75 -12.78 -11.67
N ILE A 310 2.91 -11.84 -10.72
CA ILE A 310 3.36 -12.18 -9.36
C ILE A 310 2.28 -13.03 -8.67
N LEU A 311 1.02 -12.62 -8.76
CA LEU A 311 -0.11 -13.30 -8.14
C LEU A 311 -0.27 -14.71 -8.70
N ASP A 312 -0.25 -14.84 -10.04
CA ASP A 312 -0.42 -16.12 -10.72
C ASP A 312 0.69 -17.12 -10.35
N GLN A 313 1.95 -16.65 -10.29
CA GLN A 313 3.06 -17.53 -9.94
C GLN A 313 3.07 -17.92 -8.45
N VAL A 314 2.68 -17.02 -7.55
CA VAL A 314 2.53 -17.34 -6.12
C VAL A 314 1.41 -18.35 -5.90
N GLU A 315 0.26 -18.13 -6.53
CA GLU A 315 -0.91 -19.02 -6.48
C GLU A 315 -0.53 -20.43 -6.96
N LEU A 316 0.10 -20.52 -8.14
CA LEU A 316 0.56 -21.78 -8.71
C LEU A 316 1.59 -22.48 -7.82
N LYS A 317 2.60 -21.73 -7.35
CA LYS A 317 3.73 -22.29 -6.59
C LYS A 317 3.28 -22.92 -5.27
N LEU A 318 2.33 -22.29 -4.58
CA LEU A 318 1.84 -22.73 -3.28
C LEU A 318 0.59 -23.61 -3.38
N GLY A 319 0.06 -23.84 -4.59
CA GLY A 319 -1.19 -24.56 -4.78
C GLY A 319 -2.37 -23.88 -4.08
N LEU A 320 -2.41 -22.55 -4.10
CA LEU A 320 -3.53 -21.81 -3.52
C LEU A 320 -4.78 -22.02 -4.37
N LYS A 321 -5.93 -22.11 -3.71
CA LYS A 321 -7.21 -22.06 -4.39
C LYS A 321 -7.45 -20.64 -4.95
N GLU A 322 -8.16 -20.55 -6.06
CA GLU A 322 -8.40 -19.29 -6.78
C GLU A 322 -9.02 -18.20 -5.88
N GLU A 323 -9.90 -18.60 -4.94
CA GLU A 323 -10.55 -17.66 -4.03
C GLU A 323 -9.57 -16.94 -3.09
N LYS A 324 -8.37 -17.48 -2.84
CA LYS A 324 -7.44 -16.92 -1.86
C LYS A 324 -6.96 -15.53 -2.25
N LEU A 325 -6.78 -15.27 -3.55
CA LEU A 325 -6.32 -13.97 -4.06
C LEU A 325 -7.46 -13.10 -4.58
N ARG A 326 -8.73 -13.47 -4.36
CA ARG A 326 -9.90 -12.74 -4.86
C ARG A 326 -9.91 -11.26 -4.48
N SER A 327 -9.76 -10.94 -3.20
CA SER A 327 -9.73 -9.55 -2.70
C SER A 327 -8.53 -8.77 -3.25
N THR A 328 -7.38 -9.44 -3.41
CA THR A 328 -6.17 -8.87 -4.02
C THR A 328 -6.40 -8.51 -5.49
N ARG A 329 -6.94 -9.45 -6.27
CA ARG A 329 -7.26 -9.28 -7.70
C ARG A 329 -8.37 -8.24 -7.91
N HIS A 330 -9.35 -8.16 -7.00
CA HIS A 330 -10.38 -7.12 -7.03
C HIS A 330 -9.75 -5.72 -6.92
N VAL A 331 -8.87 -5.50 -5.94
CA VAL A 331 -8.21 -4.19 -5.79
C VAL A 331 -7.32 -3.87 -6.99
N LEU A 332 -6.58 -4.85 -7.52
CA LEU A 332 -5.81 -4.65 -8.76
C LEU A 332 -6.73 -4.23 -9.93
N SER A 333 -7.85 -4.92 -10.11
CA SER A 333 -8.83 -4.62 -11.16
C SER A 333 -9.38 -3.20 -11.05
N GLU A 334 -9.80 -2.80 -9.86
CA GLU A 334 -10.55 -1.56 -9.66
C GLU A 334 -9.70 -0.31 -9.43
N TYR A 335 -8.42 -0.47 -9.08
CA TYR A 335 -7.56 0.64 -8.69
C TYR A 335 -6.15 0.61 -9.32
N GLY A 336 -5.74 -0.52 -9.88
CA GLY A 336 -4.35 -0.73 -10.31
C GLY A 336 -3.37 -0.88 -9.15
N ASN A 337 -2.08 -0.70 -9.44
CA ASN A 337 -1.02 -0.74 -8.44
C ASN A 337 -0.84 0.64 -7.79
N MET A 338 -1.44 0.85 -6.63
CA MET A 338 -1.27 2.04 -5.76
C MET A 338 -0.08 1.92 -4.80
N SER A 339 0.98 1.20 -5.19
CA SER A 339 2.20 0.99 -4.40
C SER A 339 1.91 0.57 -2.94
N SER A 340 2.38 1.34 -1.95
CA SER A 340 2.26 1.04 -0.52
C SER A 340 0.82 1.00 0.00
N ALA A 341 -0.14 1.65 -0.68
CA ALA A 341 -1.53 1.70 -0.24
C ALA A 341 -2.32 0.42 -0.57
N CYS A 342 -1.89 -0.38 -1.55
CA CYS A 342 -2.66 -1.53 -2.06
C CYS A 342 -3.09 -2.51 -0.98
N VAL A 343 -2.16 -2.97 -0.14
CA VAL A 343 -2.46 -3.99 0.87
C VAL A 343 -3.46 -3.49 1.93
N LEU A 344 -3.54 -2.18 2.14
CA LEU A 344 -4.51 -1.58 3.05
C LEU A 344 -5.90 -1.46 2.38
N PHE A 345 -5.96 -1.18 1.08
CA PHE A 345 -7.21 -1.32 0.31
C PHE A 345 -7.71 -2.77 0.30
N ILE A 346 -6.81 -3.76 0.19
CA ILE A 346 -7.18 -5.17 0.19
C ILE A 346 -7.71 -5.61 1.56
N LEU A 347 -7.14 -5.11 2.66
CA LEU A 347 -7.71 -5.34 4.00
C LEU A 347 -9.12 -4.77 4.13
N ASP A 348 -9.36 -3.57 3.58
CA ASP A 348 -10.69 -2.94 3.59
C ASP A 348 -11.70 -3.70 2.73
N GLU A 349 -11.30 -4.13 1.54
CA GLU A 349 -12.12 -4.98 0.67
C GLU A 349 -12.46 -6.30 1.35
N MET A 350 -11.47 -6.99 1.91
CA MET A 350 -11.65 -8.29 2.55
C MET A 350 -12.63 -8.23 3.72
N ARG A 351 -12.50 -7.24 4.62
CA ARG A 351 -13.42 -7.12 5.77
C ARG A 351 -14.83 -6.74 5.35
N LYS A 352 -14.99 -5.90 4.31
CA LYS A 352 -16.31 -5.53 3.76
C LYS A 352 -16.98 -6.72 3.08
N SER A 353 -16.26 -7.39 2.18
CA SER A 353 -16.73 -8.59 1.51
C SER A 353 -17.10 -9.70 2.50
N SER A 354 -16.33 -9.86 3.58
CA SER A 354 -16.63 -10.83 4.64
C SER A 354 -17.95 -10.52 5.34
N ALA A 355 -18.18 -9.25 5.71
CA ALA A 355 -19.42 -8.82 6.35
C ALA A 355 -20.63 -8.94 5.40
N GLU A 356 -20.50 -8.46 4.16
CA GLU A 356 -21.56 -8.51 3.13
C GLU A 356 -21.97 -9.96 2.80
N ASN A 357 -21.02 -10.89 2.81
CA ASN A 357 -21.27 -12.30 2.55
C ASN A 357 -21.55 -13.13 3.81
N GLY A 358 -21.78 -12.49 4.97
CA GLY A 358 -22.13 -13.16 6.22
C GLY A 358 -21.09 -14.18 6.70
N LYS A 359 -19.79 -13.92 6.45
CA LYS A 359 -18.70 -14.78 6.93
C LYS A 359 -18.55 -14.66 8.44
N ALA A 360 -18.06 -15.72 9.08
CA ALA A 360 -17.90 -15.78 10.53
C ALA A 360 -16.85 -14.79 11.06
N THR A 361 -15.83 -14.45 10.27
CA THR A 361 -14.72 -13.57 10.66
C THR A 361 -14.44 -12.53 9.58
N THR A 362 -13.78 -11.44 9.95
CA THR A 362 -13.31 -10.37 9.03
C THR A 362 -12.31 -10.86 7.99
N GLY A 363 -11.69 -12.03 8.22
CA GLY A 363 -10.73 -12.70 7.33
C GLY A 363 -11.40 -13.82 6.52
N GLU A 364 -12.52 -13.54 5.88
CA GLU A 364 -13.26 -14.47 5.01
C GLU A 364 -13.76 -15.75 5.70
N GLY A 365 -13.95 -15.70 7.03
CA GLY A 365 -14.36 -16.86 7.83
C GLY A 365 -13.19 -17.72 8.32
N LEU A 366 -11.94 -17.26 8.14
CA LEU A 366 -10.73 -17.92 8.62
C LEU A 366 -10.12 -17.12 9.78
N ASP A 367 -9.43 -17.81 10.68
CA ASP A 367 -8.84 -17.19 11.89
C ASP A 367 -7.51 -16.50 11.58
N TRP A 368 -6.64 -17.16 10.82
CA TRP A 368 -5.29 -16.71 10.54
C TRP A 368 -5.14 -16.23 9.11
N GLY A 369 -4.24 -15.28 8.90
CA GLY A 369 -3.94 -14.80 7.57
C GLY A 369 -2.56 -14.18 7.46
N VAL A 370 -2.19 -13.90 6.22
CA VAL A 370 -0.90 -13.35 5.86
C VAL A 370 -1.06 -12.14 4.95
N LEU A 371 -0.27 -11.10 5.23
CA LEU A 371 -0.11 -9.94 4.39
C LEU A 371 1.32 -9.85 3.88
N PHE A 372 1.48 -9.73 2.56
CA PHE A 372 2.76 -9.57 1.89
C PHE A 372 2.91 -8.20 1.22
N GLY A 373 4.03 -7.54 1.47
CA GLY A 373 4.52 -6.42 0.68
C GLY A 373 5.73 -6.83 -0.16
N PHE A 374 5.77 -6.45 -1.44
CA PHE A 374 6.89 -6.72 -2.35
C PHE A 374 7.40 -5.42 -2.96
N GLY A 375 8.72 -5.22 -3.04
CA GLY A 375 9.27 -4.01 -3.67
C GLY A 375 10.80 -4.00 -3.76
N PRO A 376 11.43 -2.81 -3.97
CA PRO A 376 12.87 -2.67 -4.20
C PRO A 376 13.75 -3.44 -3.22
N GLY A 377 14.79 -4.11 -3.72
CA GLY A 377 15.71 -4.94 -2.92
C GLY A 377 16.23 -6.19 -3.63
N LEU A 378 15.43 -7.22 -3.91
CA LEU A 378 13.98 -7.35 -3.74
C LEU A 378 13.60 -7.67 -2.28
N THR A 379 12.83 -6.76 -1.68
CA THR A 379 12.40 -6.84 -0.27
C THR A 379 11.01 -7.47 -0.18
N VAL A 380 10.83 -8.37 0.80
CA VAL A 380 9.54 -8.95 1.18
C VAL A 380 9.23 -8.59 2.63
N GLU A 381 8.10 -7.93 2.85
CA GLU A 381 7.48 -7.76 4.17
C GLU A 381 6.43 -8.85 4.36
N THR A 382 6.44 -9.52 5.51
CA THR A 382 5.48 -10.57 5.88
C THR A 382 4.84 -10.21 7.21
N VAL A 383 3.53 -10.02 7.23
CA VAL A 383 2.77 -9.71 8.45
C VAL A 383 1.76 -10.83 8.69
N VAL A 384 1.84 -11.46 9.86
CA VAL A 384 0.85 -12.45 10.30
C VAL A 384 -0.30 -11.71 10.96
N LEU A 385 -1.51 -12.03 10.51
CA LEU A 385 -2.74 -11.42 10.95
C LEU A 385 -3.64 -12.46 11.62
N HIS A 386 -4.38 -12.03 12.64
CA HIS A 386 -5.52 -12.75 13.16
C HIS A 386 -6.80 -11.97 12.84
N SER A 387 -7.84 -12.65 12.36
CA SER A 387 -9.15 -12.05 12.12
C SER A 387 -9.91 -11.82 13.43
N VAL A 388 -11.06 -11.16 13.33
CA VAL A 388 -11.99 -10.97 14.44
C VAL A 388 -13.36 -11.48 14.01
N PRO A 389 -14.16 -12.08 14.92
CA PRO A 389 -15.54 -12.45 14.60
C PRO A 389 -16.33 -11.26 14.04
N VAL A 390 -17.10 -11.47 12.97
CA VAL A 390 -18.06 -10.47 12.49
C VAL A 390 -19.25 -10.49 13.45
N GLU A 391 -19.57 -9.36 14.07
CA GLU A 391 -20.81 -9.24 14.85
C GLU A 391 -21.99 -9.44 13.90
N THR A 392 -22.67 -10.60 13.98
CA THR A 392 -23.96 -10.79 13.32
C THR A 392 -24.96 -9.88 14.00
N SER A 393 -25.38 -8.82 13.33
CA SER A 393 -26.53 -8.03 13.74
C SER A 393 -27.75 -8.95 13.82
N HIS A 394 -28.13 -9.32 15.05
CA HIS A 394 -29.41 -9.97 15.36
C HIS A 394 -30.52 -8.92 15.51
#